data_AF-A0A162Q9V2-F1
#
_entry.id   AF-A0A162Q9V2-F1
#
_cell.length_a   1.000
_cell.length_b   1.000
_cell.length_c   1.000
_cell.angle_alpha   90.00
_cell.angle_beta   90.00
_cell.angle_gamma   90.00
#
_symmetry.space_group_name_H-M   'P 1'
#
loop_
_entity.id
_entity.type
_entity.pdbx_description
1 polymer ?
#
loop_
_entity_poly.entity_id
_entity_poly.type
_entity_poly.pdbx_seq_one_letter_code
_entity_poly.pdbx_strand_id
1 'polypeptide(L)'
;AEAFNKHLDAQVEQGNENAFAGVNYAVFGLGNKNWRTYQAFPLKVDQVLNELGAERAFSPGVGNADKDIDADFSNWCAHFWTNTLAKFGVAASSSKSVVPTATLSSEDLSKTAVKVQFVSPSDTAKWTLAKENRNGQANAQVLANRELQSKGSGRSTRHIEIDISQLSPIGEEGRLYEAGDHIEIMPENSAQDAESIALGFGLILDSVFEVDPASTENVSPRSMAKVIQGPCTVRNALIYYADILSPPSRRML
;
A
#
# COMPACT_ATOMS: atom_id res chain seq x y z
N ALA A 1 1.30 -0.14 14.00
CA ALA A 1 1.52 -1.54 14.40
C ALA A 1 2.16 -1.61 15.79
N GLU A 2 3.29 -0.95 16.01
CA GLU A 2 4.00 -0.97 17.31
C GLU A 2 3.15 -0.45 18.48
N ALA A 3 2.50 0.71 18.33
CA ALA A 3 1.60 1.24 19.37
C ALA A 3 0.45 0.26 19.73
N PHE A 4 -0.08 -0.45 18.73
CA PHE A 4 -1.09 -1.48 18.94
C PHE A 4 -0.52 -2.70 19.67
N ASN A 5 0.66 -3.17 19.29
CA ASN A 5 1.34 -4.26 20.00
C ASN A 5 1.59 -3.88 21.48
N LYS A 6 2.10 -2.67 21.73
CA LYS A 6 2.35 -2.17 23.08
C LYS A 6 1.05 -2.06 23.89
N HIS A 7 -0.05 -1.68 23.26
CA HIS A 7 -1.36 -1.66 23.90
C HIS A 7 -1.82 -3.06 24.30
N LEU A 8 -1.68 -4.06 23.41
CA LEU A 8 -1.99 -5.46 23.73
C LEU A 8 -1.14 -5.96 24.91
N ASP A 9 0.17 -5.72 24.86
CA ASP A 9 1.09 -6.10 25.95
C ASP A 9 0.69 -5.46 27.28
N ALA A 10 0.36 -4.16 27.28
CA ALA A 10 -0.09 -3.46 28.47
C ALA A 10 -1.42 -3.99 29.04
N GLN A 11 -2.37 -4.44 28.19
CA GLN A 11 -3.62 -5.04 28.66
C GLN A 11 -3.39 -6.39 29.34
N VAL A 12 -2.47 -7.21 28.78
CA VAL A 12 -2.07 -8.49 29.38
C VAL A 12 -1.40 -8.27 30.73
N GLU A 13 -0.46 -7.31 30.81
CA GLU A 13 0.22 -6.96 32.06
C GLU A 13 -0.73 -6.46 33.16
N GLN A 14 -1.81 -5.77 32.78
CA GLN A 14 -2.84 -5.29 33.71
C GLN A 14 -3.75 -6.42 34.22
N GLY A 15 -3.71 -7.61 33.63
CA GLY A 15 -4.50 -8.77 34.06
C GLY A 15 -6.01 -8.63 33.83
N ASN A 16 -6.43 -7.73 32.93
CA ASN A 16 -7.85 -7.58 32.60
C ASN A 16 -8.27 -8.57 31.51
N GLU A 17 -8.57 -9.81 31.91
CA GLU A 17 -8.98 -10.91 31.02
C GLU A 17 -10.26 -10.63 30.20
N ASN A 18 -10.98 -9.53 30.49
CA ASN A 18 -12.19 -9.13 29.77
C ASN A 18 -12.05 -7.74 29.11
N ALA A 19 -10.83 -7.24 28.91
CA ALA A 19 -10.58 -5.93 28.31
C ALA A 19 -11.26 -5.74 26.95
N PHE A 20 -11.46 -6.82 26.20
CA PHE A 20 -12.11 -6.83 24.88
C PHE A 20 -13.40 -7.65 24.85
N ALA A 21 -14.06 -7.86 25.99
CA ALA A 21 -15.35 -8.53 26.04
C ALA A 21 -16.38 -7.86 25.11
N GLY A 22 -17.09 -8.68 24.33
CA GLY A 22 -18.06 -8.21 23.33
C GLY A 22 -17.48 -7.82 21.97
N VAL A 23 -16.15 -7.83 21.81
CA VAL A 23 -15.51 -7.61 20.51
C VAL A 23 -15.48 -8.92 19.72
N ASN A 24 -16.01 -8.92 18.49
CA ASN A 24 -15.80 -10.01 17.54
C ASN A 24 -14.62 -9.66 16.63
N TYR A 25 -13.69 -10.59 16.39
CA TYR A 25 -12.52 -10.36 15.54
C TYR A 25 -12.20 -11.55 14.62
N ALA A 26 -11.45 -11.28 13.55
CA ALA A 26 -10.81 -12.28 12.71
C ALA A 26 -9.45 -11.75 12.26
N VAL A 27 -8.46 -12.63 12.12
CA VAL A 27 -7.09 -12.25 11.74
C VAL A 27 -6.69 -12.96 10.45
N PHE A 28 -6.16 -12.21 9.49
CA PHE A 28 -5.41 -12.75 8.36
C PHE A 28 -3.97 -12.28 8.45
N GLY A 29 -3.04 -13.21 8.60
CA GLY A 29 -1.64 -12.90 8.79
C GLY A 29 -0.85 -12.90 7.49
N LEU A 30 -0.05 -11.86 7.27
CA LEU A 30 0.90 -11.77 6.16
C LEU A 30 2.29 -12.17 6.67
N GLY A 31 2.87 -13.22 6.12
CA GLY A 31 4.18 -13.72 6.52
C GLY A 31 4.97 -14.30 5.35
N ASN A 32 6.24 -14.63 5.59
CA ASN A 32 7.10 -15.29 4.62
C ASN A 32 7.88 -16.42 5.31
N LYS A 33 7.74 -17.66 4.83
CA LYS A 33 8.32 -18.87 5.46
C LYS A 33 9.85 -18.89 5.49
N ASN A 34 10.51 -18.03 4.72
CA ASN A 34 11.97 -17.90 4.74
C ASN A 34 12.46 -17.19 6.01
N TRP A 35 11.56 -16.63 6.82
CA TRP A 35 11.88 -15.95 8.08
C TRP A 35 11.55 -16.84 9.29
N ARG A 36 12.43 -16.84 10.29
CA ARG A 36 12.22 -17.58 11.55
C ARG A 36 10.98 -17.14 12.32
N THR A 37 10.54 -15.90 12.10
CA THR A 37 9.37 -15.27 12.74
C THR A 37 8.10 -15.41 11.90
N TYR A 38 8.02 -16.43 11.02
CA TYR A 38 6.85 -16.67 10.18
C TYR A 38 5.55 -16.67 11.01
N GLN A 39 4.66 -15.73 10.69
CA GLN A 39 3.36 -15.53 11.34
C GLN A 39 3.40 -15.18 12.84
N ALA A 40 4.57 -14.85 13.41
CA ALA A 40 4.70 -14.60 14.85
C ALA A 40 3.77 -13.47 15.35
N PHE A 41 3.72 -12.34 14.66
CA PHE A 41 2.90 -11.21 15.08
C PHE A 41 1.38 -11.44 14.88
N PRO A 42 0.89 -11.91 13.71
CA PRO A 42 -0.53 -12.23 13.55
C PRO A 42 -1.04 -13.29 14.53
N LEU A 43 -0.23 -14.33 14.81
CA LEU A 43 -0.58 -15.36 15.80
C LEU A 43 -0.62 -14.78 17.22
N LYS A 44 0.31 -13.89 17.58
CA LYS A 44 0.27 -13.15 18.85
C LYS A 44 -1.03 -12.36 18.98
N VAL A 45 -1.41 -11.59 17.96
CA VAL A 45 -2.64 -10.78 17.99
C VAL A 45 -3.88 -11.65 18.18
N ASP A 46 -3.98 -12.72 17.41
CA ASP A 46 -5.08 -13.68 17.48
C ASP A 46 -5.18 -14.37 18.87
N GLN A 47 -4.05 -14.76 19.45
CA GLN A 47 -4.01 -15.36 20.79
C GLN A 47 -4.36 -14.34 21.87
N VAL A 48 -3.73 -13.17 21.88
CA VAL A 48 -3.90 -12.16 22.94
C VAL A 48 -5.30 -11.57 22.94
N LEU A 49 -5.91 -11.32 21.77
CA LEU A 49 -7.30 -10.87 21.71
C LEU A 49 -8.26 -11.91 22.32
N ASN A 50 -8.01 -13.20 22.07
CA ASN A 50 -8.79 -14.28 22.67
C ASN A 50 -8.62 -14.34 24.20
N GLU A 51 -7.39 -14.19 24.70
CA GLU A 51 -7.07 -14.19 26.13
C GLU A 51 -7.69 -13.00 26.88
N LEU A 52 -7.88 -11.86 26.19
CA LEU A 52 -8.48 -10.65 26.73
C LEU A 52 -10.01 -10.59 26.53
N GLY A 53 -10.64 -11.72 26.23
CA GLY A 53 -12.10 -11.88 26.23
C GLY A 53 -12.79 -11.53 24.91
N ALA A 54 -12.05 -11.24 23.84
CA ALA A 54 -12.64 -11.07 22.51
C ALA A 54 -13.07 -12.42 21.91
N GLU A 55 -14.15 -12.40 21.13
CA GLU A 55 -14.68 -13.58 20.46
C GLU A 55 -14.09 -13.73 19.05
N ARG A 56 -13.43 -14.86 18.82
CA ARG A 56 -12.95 -15.22 17.48
C ARG A 56 -14.12 -15.55 16.57
N ALA A 57 -14.36 -14.70 15.57
CA ALA A 57 -15.41 -14.89 14.57
C ALA A 57 -15.06 -15.96 13.54
N PHE A 58 -13.77 -16.13 13.22
CA PHE A 58 -13.30 -17.09 12.22
C PHE A 58 -11.84 -17.52 12.48
N SER A 59 -11.46 -18.70 12.00
CA SER A 59 -10.09 -19.21 12.14
C SER A 59 -9.07 -18.29 11.46
N PRO A 60 -7.86 -18.13 12.05
CA PRO A 60 -6.88 -17.18 11.55
C PRO A 60 -6.34 -17.67 10.21
N GLY A 61 -6.25 -16.76 9.25
CA GLY A 61 -5.67 -17.03 7.94
C GLY A 61 -4.17 -16.83 7.92
N VAL A 62 -3.49 -17.60 7.08
CA VAL A 62 -2.03 -17.63 6.98
C VAL A 62 -1.62 -17.44 5.53
N GLY A 63 -1.16 -16.22 5.19
CA GLY A 63 -0.58 -15.91 3.89
C GLY A 63 0.93 -16.17 3.85
N ASN A 64 1.44 -16.68 2.73
CA ASN A 64 2.88 -16.85 2.50
C ASN A 64 3.38 -16.06 1.28
N ALA A 65 4.12 -14.99 1.50
CA ALA A 65 4.69 -14.15 0.45
C ALA A 65 5.82 -14.82 -0.36
N ASP A 66 6.37 -15.96 0.12
CA ASP A 66 7.25 -16.82 -0.68
C ASP A 66 6.47 -17.61 -1.76
N LYS A 67 5.15 -17.66 -1.65
CA LYS A 67 4.21 -18.26 -2.60
C LYS A 67 3.18 -17.21 -3.04
N ASP A 68 2.01 -17.68 -3.45
CA ASP A 68 0.89 -16.87 -3.90
C ASP A 68 0.02 -16.42 -2.72
N ILE A 69 0.45 -15.34 -2.07
CA ILE A 69 -0.26 -14.77 -0.91
C ILE A 69 -1.66 -14.24 -1.28
N ASP A 70 -1.86 -13.83 -2.54
CA ASP A 70 -3.15 -13.37 -3.04
C ASP A 70 -4.16 -14.53 -3.12
N ALA A 71 -3.71 -15.72 -3.54
CA ALA A 71 -4.52 -16.93 -3.51
C ALA A 71 -4.87 -17.33 -2.07
N ASP A 72 -3.89 -17.31 -1.16
CA ASP A 72 -4.09 -17.61 0.26
C ASP A 72 -5.17 -16.70 0.86
N PHE A 73 -5.08 -15.38 0.61
CA PHE A 73 -6.05 -14.40 1.08
C PHE A 73 -7.43 -14.60 0.45
N SER A 74 -7.50 -14.80 -0.87
CA SER A 74 -8.77 -14.98 -1.59
C SER A 74 -9.54 -16.19 -1.07
N ASN A 75 -8.84 -17.31 -0.85
CA ASN A 75 -9.44 -18.54 -0.32
C ASN A 75 -9.94 -18.33 1.12
N TRP A 76 -9.11 -17.75 1.99
CA TRP A 76 -9.51 -17.45 3.37
C TRP A 76 -10.72 -16.52 3.43
N CYS A 77 -10.71 -15.46 2.62
CA CYS A 77 -11.78 -14.47 2.56
C CYS A 77 -13.11 -15.09 2.11
N ALA A 78 -13.07 -16.02 1.15
CA ALA A 78 -14.27 -16.73 0.70
C ALA A 78 -14.93 -17.54 1.83
N HIS A 79 -14.13 -18.28 2.59
CA HIS A 79 -14.62 -19.05 3.73
C HIS A 79 -15.07 -18.15 4.89
N PHE A 80 -14.34 -17.08 5.17
CA PHE A 80 -14.68 -16.08 6.18
C PHE A 80 -16.08 -15.50 5.94
N TRP A 81 -16.34 -15.02 4.72
CA TRP A 81 -17.64 -14.42 4.40
C TRP A 81 -18.78 -15.43 4.40
N THR A 82 -18.54 -16.64 3.88
CA THR A 82 -19.54 -17.72 3.93
C THR A 82 -19.95 -18.03 5.37
N ASN A 83 -18.97 -18.13 6.29
CA ASN A 83 -19.24 -18.40 7.70
C ASN A 83 -19.92 -17.21 8.39
N THR A 84 -19.46 -15.99 8.12
CA THR A 84 -19.98 -14.76 8.73
C THR A 84 -21.45 -14.54 8.35
N LEU A 85 -21.80 -14.66 7.06
CA LEU A 85 -23.18 -14.51 6.60
C LEU A 85 -24.10 -15.56 7.24
N ALA A 86 -23.64 -16.82 7.33
CA ALA A 86 -24.39 -17.88 7.99
C ALA A 86 -24.60 -17.59 9.49
N LYS A 87 -23.56 -17.13 10.20
CA LYS A 87 -23.62 -16.78 11.63
C LYS A 87 -24.63 -15.66 11.91
N PHE A 88 -24.73 -14.67 11.02
CA PHE A 88 -25.65 -13.53 11.19
C PHE A 88 -27.00 -13.72 10.48
N GLY A 89 -27.27 -14.89 9.90
CA GLY A 89 -28.55 -15.17 9.21
C GLY A 89 -28.80 -14.30 7.98
N VAL A 90 -27.73 -13.74 7.38
CA VAL A 90 -27.83 -12.92 6.18
C VAL A 90 -27.78 -13.85 4.97
N ALA A 91 -28.87 -13.90 4.21
CA ALA A 91 -28.90 -14.68 2.98
C ALA A 91 -27.88 -14.12 1.98
N ALA A 92 -27.01 -14.98 1.47
CA ALA A 92 -26.16 -14.67 0.33
C ALA A 92 -27.04 -14.20 -0.85
N SER A 93 -26.78 -12.99 -1.35
CA SER A 93 -27.48 -12.48 -2.52
C SER A 93 -27.08 -13.29 -3.74
N SER A 94 -28.06 -13.81 -4.51
CA SER A 94 -27.78 -14.49 -5.78
C SER A 94 -27.22 -13.56 -6.86
N SER A 95 -27.36 -12.23 -6.69
CA SER A 95 -26.92 -11.21 -7.63
C SER A 95 -25.61 -10.51 -7.22
N LYS A 96 -25.06 -10.79 -6.03
CA LYS A 96 -23.81 -10.16 -5.55
C LYS A 96 -22.89 -11.23 -4.97
N SER A 97 -21.63 -11.25 -5.43
CA SER A 97 -20.63 -12.14 -4.88
C SER A 97 -20.48 -11.91 -3.37
N VAL A 98 -20.59 -13.00 -2.60
CA VAL A 98 -20.40 -13.02 -1.13
C VAL A 98 -18.95 -12.77 -0.76
N VAL A 99 -18.04 -13.17 -1.65
CA VAL A 99 -16.61 -12.93 -1.52
C VAL A 99 -16.35 -11.59 -2.21
N PRO A 100 -15.58 -10.66 -1.62
CA PRO A 100 -14.94 -9.59 -2.37
C PRO A 100 -14.00 -10.24 -3.39
N THR A 101 -14.56 -10.69 -4.50
CA THR A 101 -13.79 -11.21 -5.61
C THR A 101 -12.94 -10.05 -6.13
N ALA A 102 -11.69 -10.36 -6.46
CA ALA A 102 -10.81 -9.41 -7.13
C ALA A 102 -11.46 -8.85 -8.41
N THR A 103 -12.36 -9.60 -9.03
CA THR A 103 -13.22 -9.13 -10.12
C THR A 103 -14.37 -8.26 -9.59
N LEU A 104 -14.22 -6.94 -9.75
CA LEU A 104 -15.31 -5.99 -9.56
C LEU A 104 -16.32 -6.14 -10.70
N SER A 105 -17.61 -6.19 -10.38
CA SER A 105 -18.64 -6.04 -11.42
C SER A 105 -18.58 -4.62 -12.02
N SER A 106 -19.13 -4.42 -13.21
CA SER A 106 -19.21 -3.08 -13.82
C SER A 106 -19.94 -2.07 -12.92
N GLU A 107 -20.91 -2.53 -12.13
CA GLU A 107 -21.60 -1.72 -11.12
C GLU A 107 -20.71 -1.38 -9.92
N ASP A 108 -19.84 -2.29 -9.48
CA ASP A 108 -18.89 -2.02 -8.39
C ASP A 108 -17.77 -1.08 -8.84
N LEU A 109 -17.29 -1.20 -10.08
CA LEU A 109 -16.36 -0.24 -10.68
C LEU A 109 -16.97 1.17 -10.69
N SER A 110 -18.25 1.30 -11.01
CA SER A 110 -18.95 2.60 -11.02
C SER A 110 -19.11 3.22 -9.62
N LYS A 111 -19.25 2.39 -8.57
CA LYS A 111 -19.40 2.84 -7.17
C LYS A 111 -18.07 3.14 -6.47
N THR A 112 -17.00 2.51 -6.94
CA THR A 112 -15.63 2.74 -6.43
C THR A 112 -14.82 3.68 -7.33
N ALA A 113 -15.43 4.20 -8.39
CA ALA A 113 -14.78 5.07 -9.35
C ALA A 113 -14.38 6.39 -8.70
N VAL A 114 -13.08 6.58 -8.55
CA VAL A 114 -12.49 7.88 -8.29
C VAL A 114 -12.90 8.81 -9.43
N LYS A 115 -13.51 9.95 -9.11
CA LYS A 115 -13.89 10.95 -10.10
C LYS A 115 -12.70 11.86 -10.35
N VAL A 116 -12.38 12.02 -11.63
CA VAL A 116 -11.30 12.88 -12.10
C VAL A 116 -11.88 13.95 -13.01
N GLN A 117 -11.44 15.18 -12.84
CA GLN A 117 -11.85 16.31 -13.67
C GLN A 117 -10.63 16.88 -14.38
N PHE A 118 -10.68 16.95 -15.71
CA PHE A 118 -9.63 17.59 -16.50
C PHE A 118 -9.76 19.11 -16.43
N VAL A 119 -8.62 19.77 -16.25
CA VAL A 119 -8.51 21.22 -16.11
C VAL A 119 -8.33 21.84 -17.49
N SER A 120 -9.12 22.87 -17.79
CA SER A 120 -9.00 23.64 -19.04
C SER A 120 -7.59 24.24 -19.20
N PRO A 121 -6.99 24.20 -20.40
CA PRO A 121 -5.72 24.88 -20.69
C PRO A 121 -5.70 26.38 -20.40
N SER A 122 -6.87 27.02 -20.30
CA SER A 122 -6.99 28.44 -19.93
C SER A 122 -6.66 28.73 -18.48
N ASP A 123 -6.69 27.74 -17.58
CA ASP A 123 -6.33 27.91 -16.17
C ASP A 123 -4.81 27.74 -15.97
N THR A 124 -4.07 28.77 -16.36
CA THR A 124 -2.60 28.76 -16.32
C THR A 124 -2.03 28.56 -14.91
N ALA A 125 -2.78 28.95 -13.88
CA ALA A 125 -2.36 28.78 -12.48
C ALA A 125 -2.34 27.31 -12.10
N LYS A 126 -3.43 26.57 -12.34
CA LYS A 126 -3.48 25.13 -12.10
C LYS A 126 -2.50 24.34 -12.96
N TRP A 127 -2.31 24.76 -14.21
CA TRP A 127 -1.32 24.13 -15.09
C TRP A 127 0.12 24.32 -14.62
N THR A 128 0.44 25.45 -14.00
CA THR A 128 1.75 25.68 -13.38
C THR A 128 1.93 24.77 -12.18
N LEU A 129 0.95 24.72 -11.26
CA LEU A 129 0.98 23.85 -10.09
C LEU A 129 1.09 22.37 -10.46
N ALA A 130 0.38 21.94 -11.51
CA ALA A 130 0.38 20.55 -11.96
C ALA A 130 1.74 20.04 -12.45
N LYS A 131 2.58 20.93 -13.00
CA LYS A 131 3.94 20.58 -13.45
C LYS A 131 4.90 20.37 -12.28
N GLU A 132 4.64 21.05 -11.17
CA GLU A 132 5.43 20.98 -9.94
C GLU A 132 4.94 19.88 -9.00
N ASN A 133 3.73 19.37 -9.20
CA ASN A 133 3.13 18.33 -8.36
C ASN A 133 3.87 16.99 -8.52
N ARG A 134 4.64 16.61 -7.49
CA ARG A 134 5.46 15.39 -7.44
C ARG A 134 5.28 14.70 -6.09
N ASN A 135 5.35 13.37 -6.13
CA ASN A 135 5.38 12.56 -4.91
C ASN A 135 6.80 12.53 -4.35
N GLY A 136 6.99 13.06 -3.15
CA GLY A 136 8.32 13.21 -2.56
C GLY A 136 9.07 14.45 -3.06
N GLN A 137 10.26 14.65 -2.51
CA GLN A 137 11.10 15.81 -2.78
C GLN A 137 12.56 15.39 -2.92
N ALA A 138 13.29 16.03 -3.83
CA ALA A 138 14.74 15.87 -3.93
C ALA A 138 15.40 16.66 -2.78
N ASN A 139 15.75 15.95 -1.72
CA ASN A 139 16.30 16.50 -0.48
C ASN A 139 17.72 16.00 -0.17
N ALA A 140 18.32 15.23 -1.08
CA ALA A 140 19.68 14.71 -0.98
C ALA A 140 20.35 14.68 -2.36
N GLN A 141 21.69 14.69 -2.39
CA GLN A 141 22.47 14.71 -3.63
C GLN A 141 23.36 13.48 -3.75
N VAL A 142 23.38 12.84 -4.93
CA VAL A 142 24.37 11.79 -5.21
C VAL A 142 25.73 12.43 -5.51
N LEU A 143 26.73 12.09 -4.70
CA LEU A 143 28.11 12.56 -4.83
C LEU A 143 28.96 11.63 -5.70
N ALA A 144 28.75 10.32 -5.60
CA ALA A 144 29.47 9.32 -6.37
C ALA A 144 28.53 8.22 -6.82
N ASN A 145 28.78 7.68 -8.02
CA ASN A 145 28.09 6.52 -8.56
C ASN A 145 29.05 5.71 -9.44
N ARG A 146 29.56 4.58 -8.92
CA ARG A 146 30.56 3.76 -9.62
C ARG A 146 30.18 2.29 -9.62
N GLU A 147 30.53 1.60 -10.69
CA GLU A 147 30.35 0.16 -10.82
C GLU A 147 31.34 -0.59 -9.90
N LEU A 148 30.84 -1.58 -9.17
CA LEU A 148 31.64 -2.50 -8.35
C LEU A 148 31.93 -3.81 -9.07
N GLN A 149 31.11 -4.16 -10.05
CA GLN A 149 31.29 -5.38 -10.84
C GLN A 149 32.41 -5.22 -11.88
N SER A 150 33.06 -6.34 -12.19
CA SER A 150 34.00 -6.40 -13.30
C SER A 150 33.28 -6.33 -14.65
N LYS A 151 33.99 -5.88 -15.68
CA LYS A 151 33.48 -5.91 -17.05
C LYS A 151 33.14 -7.36 -17.43
N GLY A 152 31.92 -7.58 -17.91
CA GLY A 152 31.45 -8.89 -18.38
C GLY A 152 30.76 -9.77 -17.33
N SER A 153 30.50 -9.27 -16.12
CA SER A 153 29.79 -10.03 -15.07
C SER A 153 28.32 -10.37 -15.41
N GLY A 154 27.72 -9.72 -16.40
CA GLY A 154 26.30 -9.83 -16.74
C GLY A 154 25.35 -9.19 -15.71
N ARG A 155 25.89 -8.55 -14.66
CA ARG A 155 25.14 -7.88 -13.59
C ARG A 155 25.74 -6.50 -13.31
N SER A 156 24.97 -5.63 -12.68
CA SER A 156 25.46 -4.34 -12.18
C SER A 156 25.26 -4.27 -10.66
N THR A 157 26.25 -3.74 -9.95
CA THR A 157 26.17 -3.42 -8.52
C THR A 157 26.92 -2.12 -8.30
N ARG A 158 26.22 -1.05 -7.92
CA ARG A 158 26.82 0.27 -7.85
C ARG A 158 27.09 0.68 -6.41
N HIS A 159 28.22 1.34 -6.20
CA HIS A 159 28.52 2.12 -5.00
C HIS A 159 28.01 3.53 -5.20
N ILE A 160 27.14 3.97 -4.30
CA ILE A 160 26.53 5.30 -4.34
C ILE A 160 26.88 6.03 -3.05
N GLU A 161 27.37 7.26 -3.17
CA GLU A 161 27.57 8.19 -2.05
C GLU A 161 26.51 9.26 -2.13
N ILE A 162 25.85 9.54 -1.01
CA ILE A 162 24.74 10.49 -0.94
C ILE A 162 25.06 11.53 0.13
N ASP A 163 25.03 12.80 -0.24
CA ASP A 163 25.06 13.91 0.70
C ASP A 163 23.70 14.01 1.40
N ILE A 164 23.72 13.75 2.70
CA ILE A 164 22.56 13.79 3.60
C ILE A 164 22.63 14.98 4.57
N SER A 165 23.57 15.91 4.39
CA SER A 165 23.77 17.05 5.29
C SER A 165 22.57 17.97 5.41
N GLN A 166 21.69 17.96 4.40
CA GLN A 166 20.46 18.76 4.36
C GLN A 166 19.23 18.02 4.93
N LEU A 167 19.38 16.74 5.29
CA LEU A 167 18.28 15.98 5.88
C LEU A 167 18.08 16.37 7.34
N SER A 168 16.86 16.18 7.83
CA SER A 168 16.54 16.39 9.24
C SER A 168 16.98 15.18 10.07
N PRO A 169 17.66 15.38 11.21
CA PRO A 169 17.99 14.30 12.13
C PRO A 169 16.75 13.53 12.61
N ILE A 170 16.86 12.20 12.61
CA ILE A 170 15.80 11.30 13.08
C ILE A 170 16.22 10.50 14.32
N GLY A 171 17.52 10.43 14.61
CA GLY A 171 18.07 9.72 15.74
C GLY A 171 18.18 10.59 17.00
N GLU A 172 18.40 9.93 18.14
CA GLU A 172 18.72 10.59 19.39
C GLU A 172 19.97 11.48 19.26
N GLU A 173 20.00 12.57 20.03
CA GLU A 173 21.12 13.52 20.06
C GLU A 173 21.41 14.22 18.72
N GLY A 174 20.43 14.31 17.83
CA GLY A 174 20.57 15.02 16.56
C GLY A 174 21.37 14.25 15.50
N ARG A 175 21.50 12.92 15.66
CA ARG A 175 22.14 12.04 14.67
C ARG A 175 21.23 11.79 13.46
N LEU A 176 21.84 11.72 12.28
CA LEU A 176 21.13 11.42 11.03
C LEU A 176 20.92 9.91 10.83
N TYR A 177 21.91 9.10 11.17
CA TYR A 177 21.86 7.64 11.06
C TYR A 177 22.92 6.96 11.95
N GLU A 178 22.76 5.67 12.18
CA GLU A 178 23.76 4.75 12.73
C GLU A 178 24.14 3.67 11.71
N ALA A 179 25.34 3.09 11.85
CA ALA A 179 25.78 2.00 10.99
C ALA A 179 24.87 0.77 11.18
N GLY A 180 24.22 0.34 10.10
CA GLY A 180 23.22 -0.73 10.12
C GLY A 180 21.79 -0.24 9.86
N ASP A 181 21.57 1.08 9.89
CA ASP A 181 20.31 1.68 9.46
C ASP A 181 20.07 1.53 7.96
N HIS A 182 18.83 1.81 7.57
CA HIS A 182 18.37 1.74 6.19
C HIS A 182 18.09 3.15 5.66
N ILE A 183 18.31 3.33 4.36
CA ILE A 183 17.87 4.52 3.63
C ILE A 183 16.70 4.13 2.72
N GLU A 184 15.62 4.92 2.78
CA GLU A 184 14.50 4.81 1.86
C GLU A 184 14.72 5.76 0.68
N ILE A 185 14.56 5.24 -0.54
CA ILE A 185 14.69 6.01 -1.78
C ILE A 185 13.34 5.97 -2.48
N MET A 186 12.77 7.14 -2.79
CA MET A 186 11.58 7.25 -3.63
C MET A 186 12.02 7.23 -5.10
N PRO A 187 11.74 6.17 -5.87
CA PRO A 187 12.12 6.10 -7.27
C PRO A 187 11.16 6.91 -8.15
N GLU A 188 11.61 7.20 -9.37
CA GLU A 188 10.78 7.77 -10.43
C GLU A 188 10.76 6.78 -11.59
N ASN A 189 9.60 6.58 -12.23
CA ASN A 189 9.55 5.81 -13.47
C ASN A 189 10.27 6.55 -14.60
N SER A 190 10.78 5.80 -15.59
CA SER A 190 11.37 6.44 -16.76
C SER A 190 10.30 7.16 -17.60
N ALA A 191 10.69 8.24 -18.27
CA ALA A 191 9.79 8.94 -19.18
C ALA A 191 9.28 8.01 -20.31
N GLN A 192 10.10 7.05 -20.74
CA GLN A 192 9.78 6.08 -21.78
C GLN A 192 8.67 5.12 -21.35
N ASP A 193 8.71 4.65 -20.10
CA ASP A 193 7.67 3.77 -19.55
C ASP A 193 6.35 4.54 -19.40
N ALA A 194 6.39 5.76 -18.87
CA ALA A 194 5.22 6.62 -18.76
C ALA A 194 4.59 6.94 -20.14
N GLU A 195 5.42 7.22 -21.15
CA GLU A 195 4.99 7.45 -22.54
C GLU A 195 4.33 6.21 -23.15
N SER A 196 4.93 5.04 -22.96
CA SER A 196 4.40 3.76 -23.48
C SER A 196 3.04 3.44 -22.88
N ILE A 197 2.88 3.63 -21.57
CA ILE A 197 1.60 3.44 -20.87
C ILE A 197 0.56 4.46 -21.36
N ALA A 198 0.92 5.75 -21.41
CA ALA A 198 0.00 6.78 -21.87
C ALA A 198 -0.50 6.53 -23.29
N LEU A 199 0.39 6.12 -24.21
CA LEU A 199 0.03 5.75 -25.58
C LEU A 199 -0.95 4.56 -25.60
N GLY A 200 -0.69 3.53 -24.81
CA GLY A 200 -1.55 2.35 -24.73
C GLY A 200 -2.98 2.65 -24.28
N PHE A 201 -3.16 3.67 -23.44
CA PHE A 201 -4.47 4.13 -22.96
C PHE A 201 -5.04 5.34 -23.73
N GLY A 202 -4.34 5.86 -24.75
CA GLY A 202 -4.75 7.06 -25.48
C GLY A 202 -4.76 8.34 -24.61
N LEU A 203 -3.90 8.40 -23.59
CA LEU A 203 -3.79 9.52 -22.67
C LEU A 203 -2.80 10.58 -23.19
N ILE A 204 -3.13 11.85 -22.96
CA ILE A 204 -2.24 12.97 -23.24
C ILE A 204 -1.46 13.30 -21.97
N LEU A 205 -0.15 13.11 -22.00
CA LEU A 205 0.73 13.25 -20.82
C LEU A 205 0.67 14.63 -20.16
N ASP A 206 0.55 15.68 -20.97
CA ASP A 206 0.56 17.05 -20.48
C ASP A 206 -0.83 17.52 -20.01
N SER A 207 -1.89 16.70 -20.20
CA SER A 207 -3.20 17.01 -19.66
C SER A 207 -3.17 17.11 -18.14
N VAL A 208 -3.82 18.13 -17.62
CA VAL A 208 -3.93 18.39 -16.19
C VAL A 208 -5.27 17.92 -15.67
N PHE A 209 -5.26 17.27 -14.52
CA PHE A 209 -6.46 16.80 -13.85
C PHE A 209 -6.43 17.08 -12.35
N GLU A 210 -7.60 17.06 -11.74
CA GLU A 210 -7.79 17.04 -10.29
C GLU A 210 -8.64 15.84 -9.89
N VAL A 211 -8.33 15.25 -8.73
CA VAL A 211 -9.14 14.21 -8.12
C VAL A 211 -10.22 14.87 -7.27
N ASP A 212 -11.48 14.47 -7.44
CA ASP A 212 -12.58 14.91 -6.58
C ASP A 212 -12.42 14.30 -5.18
N PRO A 213 -12.14 15.10 -4.14
CA PRO A 213 -11.90 14.58 -2.79
C PRO A 213 -13.08 13.79 -2.23
N ALA A 214 -14.32 14.15 -2.58
CA ALA A 214 -15.53 13.46 -2.12
C ALA A 214 -15.63 12.04 -2.70
N SER A 215 -14.99 11.78 -3.84
CA SER A 215 -14.95 10.44 -4.45
C SER A 215 -13.89 9.51 -3.83
N THR A 216 -13.11 10.00 -2.87
CA THR A 216 -11.97 9.25 -2.30
C THR A 216 -12.22 8.68 -0.90
N GLU A 217 -13.41 8.86 -0.31
CA GLU A 217 -13.68 8.45 1.08
C GLU A 217 -13.40 6.98 1.35
N ASN A 218 -13.76 6.09 0.42
CA ASN A 218 -13.58 4.64 0.53
C ASN A 218 -12.32 4.12 -0.17
N VAL A 219 -11.41 5.01 -0.55
CA VAL A 219 -10.18 4.65 -1.25
C VAL A 219 -9.04 4.51 -0.24
N SER A 220 -8.17 3.53 -0.46
CA SER A 220 -6.98 3.32 0.37
C SER A 220 -6.19 4.63 0.55
N PRO A 221 -5.71 4.96 1.76
CA PRO A 221 -4.85 6.11 2.01
C PRO A 221 -3.56 6.10 1.16
N ARG A 222 -3.13 4.92 0.70
CA ARG A 222 -1.95 4.74 -0.17
C ARG A 222 -2.27 4.79 -1.67
N SER A 223 -3.53 4.89 -2.05
CA SER A 223 -3.91 5.01 -3.45
C SER A 223 -3.43 6.34 -4.03
N MET A 224 -3.03 6.33 -5.29
CA MET A 224 -2.71 7.54 -6.06
C MET A 224 -3.80 8.62 -5.92
N ALA A 225 -5.08 8.24 -5.91
CA ALA A 225 -6.19 9.19 -5.76
C ALA A 225 -6.25 9.91 -4.41
N LYS A 226 -5.69 9.31 -3.34
CA LYS A 226 -5.57 9.95 -2.02
C LYS A 226 -4.26 10.71 -1.85
N VAL A 227 -3.19 10.25 -2.50
CA VAL A 227 -1.85 10.82 -2.35
C VAL A 227 -1.66 12.04 -3.25
N ILE A 228 -2.25 12.07 -4.45
CA ILE A 228 -2.25 13.27 -5.30
C ILE A 228 -3.14 14.34 -4.66
N GLN A 229 -2.54 15.48 -4.34
CA GLN A 229 -3.22 16.65 -3.80
C GLN A 229 -3.16 17.79 -4.81
N GLY A 230 -4.31 18.39 -5.14
CA GLY A 230 -4.42 19.47 -6.12
C GLY A 230 -4.23 19.02 -7.59
N PRO A 231 -4.03 19.99 -8.52
CA PRO A 231 -3.84 19.71 -9.93
C PRO A 231 -2.58 18.88 -10.19
N CYS A 232 -2.66 17.87 -11.06
CA CYS A 232 -1.53 17.03 -11.44
C CYS A 232 -1.57 16.75 -12.95
N THR A 233 -0.39 16.64 -13.57
CA THR A 233 -0.31 16.18 -14.98
C THR A 233 -0.42 14.66 -15.02
N VAL A 234 -0.97 14.12 -16.12
CA VAL A 234 -0.94 12.66 -16.37
C VAL A 234 0.50 12.13 -16.31
N ARG A 235 1.46 12.90 -16.85
CA ARG A 235 2.89 12.59 -16.78
C ARG A 235 3.38 12.42 -15.35
N ASN A 236 3.13 13.39 -14.47
CA ASN A 236 3.62 13.32 -13.10
C ASN A 236 2.91 12.21 -12.30
N ALA A 237 1.63 11.96 -12.55
CA ALA A 237 0.92 10.84 -11.96
C ALA A 237 1.61 9.50 -12.29
N LEU A 238 1.97 9.28 -13.56
CA LEU A 238 2.66 8.07 -14.01
C LEU A 238 4.11 7.99 -13.53
N ILE A 239 4.84 9.10 -13.46
CA ILE A 239 6.26 9.11 -13.08
C ILE A 239 6.44 8.96 -11.57
N TYR A 240 5.66 9.70 -10.77
CA TYR A 240 5.92 9.87 -9.34
C TYR A 240 4.96 9.10 -8.42
N TYR A 241 3.76 8.76 -8.89
CA TYR A 241 2.71 8.21 -8.01
C TYR A 241 2.33 6.77 -8.32
N ALA A 242 2.58 6.29 -9.54
CA ALA A 242 2.12 5.00 -10.00
C ALA A 242 3.23 3.95 -10.00
N ASP A 243 2.91 2.75 -9.52
CA ASP A 243 3.67 1.56 -9.87
C ASP A 243 3.13 1.03 -11.20
N ILE A 244 3.92 1.21 -12.26
CA ILE A 244 3.56 0.83 -13.64
C ILE A 244 4.37 -0.37 -14.15
N LEU A 245 5.28 -0.91 -13.33
CA LEU A 245 6.22 -1.96 -13.73
C LEU A 245 6.01 -3.27 -12.97
N SER A 246 5.38 -3.23 -11.80
CA SER A 246 4.99 -4.45 -11.10
C SER A 246 3.92 -5.22 -11.87
N PRO A 247 3.91 -6.57 -11.76
CA PRO A 247 2.84 -7.38 -12.33
C PRO A 247 1.46 -6.88 -11.83
N PRO A 248 0.48 -6.70 -12.73
CA PRO A 248 -0.84 -6.25 -12.33
C PRO A 248 -1.48 -7.28 -11.39
N SER A 249 -2.12 -6.78 -10.32
CA SER A 249 -2.87 -7.64 -9.41
C SER A 249 -4.01 -8.35 -10.14
N ARG A 250 -4.46 -9.51 -9.63
CA ARG A 250 -5.68 -10.19 -10.11
C ARG A 250 -6.94 -9.32 -10.08
N ARG A 251 -6.93 -8.23 -9.30
CA ARG A 251 -8.04 -7.27 -9.23
C ARG A 251 -8.08 -6.34 -10.44
N MET A 252 -6.93 -6.14 -11.08
CA MET A 252 -6.81 -5.27 -12.25
C MET A 252 -7.06 -6.02 -13.57
N LEU A 253 -6.80 -7.34 -13.58
CA LEU A 253 -7.04 -8.25 -14.71
C LEU A 253 -8.49 -8.72 -14.76
#